data_AF-A0A2T3HGJ0-F1
#
_entry.id   AF-A0A2T3HGJ0-F1
#
_cell.length_a   1.000
_cell.length_b   1.000
_cell.length_c   1.000
_cell.angle_alpha   90.00
_cell.angle_beta   90.00
_cell.angle_gamma   90.00
#
_symmetry.space_group_name_H-M   'P 1'
#
loop_
_entity.id
_entity.type
_entity.pdbx_description
1 polymer ?
#
loop_
_entity_poly.entity_id
_entity_poly.type
_entity_poly.pdbx_seq_one_letter_code
_entity_poly.pdbx_strand_id
1 'polypeptide(L)'
;MKRFKLIFIAIALLLLLSAVLQQCTAINIYSSLGADPAGYVPLRQGARAGSVEMVRITTYSAAINYHPGKRFFLVVANGRVIRLNSSGMQDYALESDSLYVPRFSYFVFDQTGAYDLSEAVPKKKLYKAEVNQNQELSKAAWQAQFDSLYKNAEVVIFGFSVLYGAGDPIMFRVKGEWTRLQTGEAEGRLDHIGEVAGARFDGYPAKYSQMYLLKDQERGTYSDLQATTDGWLQTYYTIDLKEKNLGYPESPPVRVAGYRKTEIMARFAFTDLPLSWRADLACEVNVAGDVLRFRSGGEKPVGPFKGLQNFLAVFSVPAVFAEQTGVHFLRYAFPTNGEDSSNNGLYVIRALPAGQAAGAR
;
A
#
# COMPACT_ATOMS: atom_id res chain seq x y z
N MET A 1 55.93 -5.37 28.57
CA MET A 1 55.46 -4.62 27.36
C MET A 1 55.33 -5.47 26.09
N LYS A 2 56.33 -6.24 25.62
CA LYS A 2 56.22 -7.01 24.36
C LYS A 2 55.06 -8.03 24.34
N ARG A 3 54.85 -8.78 25.43
CA ARG A 3 53.74 -9.76 25.55
C ARG A 3 52.35 -9.10 25.45
N PHE A 4 52.15 -7.94 26.07
CA PHE A 4 50.90 -7.17 25.97
C PHE A 4 50.64 -6.67 24.54
N LYS A 5 51.69 -6.25 23.80
CA LYS A 5 51.55 -5.86 22.38
C LYS A 5 51.13 -7.04 21.50
N LEU A 6 51.72 -8.22 21.72
CA LEU A 6 51.36 -9.44 20.98
C LEU A 6 49.90 -9.86 21.21
N ILE A 7 49.43 -9.82 22.46
CA ILE A 7 48.04 -10.13 22.80
C ILE A 7 47.09 -9.14 22.11
N PHE A 8 47.41 -7.84 22.14
CA PHE A 8 46.58 -6.82 21.49
C PHE A 8 46.49 -7.02 19.97
N ILE A 9 47.61 -7.35 19.32
CA ILE A 9 47.65 -7.65 17.87
C ILE A 9 46.80 -8.90 17.56
N ALA A 10 46.90 -9.95 18.37
CA ALA A 10 46.11 -11.17 18.17
C ALA A 10 44.60 -10.91 18.29
N ILE A 11 44.18 -10.11 19.29
CA ILE A 11 42.78 -9.71 19.46
C ILE A 11 42.31 -8.87 18.25
N ALA A 12 43.11 -7.91 17.80
CA ALA A 12 42.78 -7.09 16.64
C ALA A 12 42.62 -7.92 15.36
N LEU A 13 43.52 -8.89 15.13
CA LEU A 13 43.43 -9.82 13.99
C LEU A 13 42.19 -10.71 14.09
N LEU A 14 41.86 -11.21 15.28
CA LEU A 14 40.66 -12.01 15.49
C LEU A 14 39.40 -11.20 15.18
N LEU A 15 39.31 -9.96 15.67
CA LEU A 15 38.18 -9.07 15.40
C LEU A 15 38.06 -8.74 13.90
N LEU A 16 39.19 -8.50 13.23
CA LEU A 16 39.22 -8.27 11.79
C LEU A 16 38.74 -9.51 11.03
N LEU A 17 39.22 -10.71 11.40
CA LEU A 17 38.82 -11.96 10.78
C LEU A 17 37.32 -12.23 10.99
N SER A 18 36.80 -12.01 12.20
CA SER A 18 35.37 -12.11 12.49
C SER A 18 34.56 -11.11 11.67
N ALA A 19 35.02 -9.88 11.52
CA ALA A 19 34.35 -8.89 10.69
C ALA A 19 34.33 -9.31 9.21
N VAL A 20 35.45 -9.81 8.67
CA VAL A 20 35.53 -10.33 7.30
C VAL A 20 34.61 -11.52 7.10
N LEU A 21 34.61 -12.49 8.02
CA LEU A 21 33.72 -13.65 7.95
C LEU A 21 32.24 -13.23 8.00
N GLN A 22 31.87 -12.32 8.90
CA GLN A 22 30.52 -11.80 9.02
C GLN A 22 30.05 -11.05 7.76
N GLN A 23 30.94 -10.38 7.05
CA GLN A 23 30.58 -9.51 5.92
C GLN A 23 30.66 -10.26 4.58
N CYS A 24 31.65 -11.14 4.42
CA CYS A 24 31.99 -11.78 3.15
C CYS A 24 31.53 -13.24 3.03
N THR A 25 30.92 -13.84 4.07
CA THR A 25 30.37 -15.20 4.01
C THR A 25 28.89 -15.22 4.36
N ALA A 26 28.19 -16.34 4.18
CA ALA A 26 26.82 -16.51 4.65
C ALA A 26 26.73 -16.69 6.19
N ILE A 27 27.85 -16.85 6.89
CA ILE A 27 27.88 -17.12 8.33
C ILE A 27 27.47 -15.86 9.10
N ASN A 28 26.48 -16.00 9.98
CA ASN A 28 26.08 -14.97 10.93
C ASN A 28 26.77 -15.21 12.29
N ILE A 29 27.84 -14.48 12.55
CA ILE A 29 28.57 -14.50 13.82
C ILE A 29 27.81 -13.71 14.91
N TYR A 30 27.09 -12.65 14.53
CA TYR A 30 26.41 -11.75 15.49
C TYR A 30 24.90 -11.97 15.63
N SER A 31 24.25 -12.85 14.84
CA SER A 31 22.81 -13.10 15.03
C SER A 31 22.61 -14.25 16.01
N SER A 32 21.99 -13.97 17.15
CA SER A 32 21.74 -14.91 18.24
C SER A 32 20.67 -15.98 17.95
N LEU A 33 20.08 -15.99 16.76
CA LEU A 33 18.98 -16.89 16.39
C LEU A 33 19.36 -17.67 15.14
N GLY A 34 19.41 -19.00 15.26
CA GLY A 34 19.27 -19.87 14.10
C GLY A 34 17.97 -19.51 13.38
N ALA A 35 17.97 -19.53 12.06
CA ALA A 35 16.92 -19.00 11.18
C ALA A 35 15.50 -19.56 11.36
N ASP A 36 15.32 -20.47 12.31
CA ASP A 36 14.10 -21.24 12.50
C ASP A 36 13.74 -21.35 13.99
N PRO A 37 13.52 -20.23 14.70
CA PRO A 37 12.91 -20.29 16.01
C PRO A 37 11.52 -20.93 15.87
N ALA A 38 11.23 -21.92 16.70
CA ALA A 38 9.92 -22.57 16.75
C ALA A 38 8.80 -21.51 16.82
N GLY A 39 7.75 -21.67 16.01
CA GLY A 39 6.59 -20.77 16.00
C GLY A 39 6.61 -19.64 14.97
N TYR A 40 7.65 -19.50 14.12
CA TYR A 40 7.67 -18.53 13.03
C TYR A 40 7.19 -19.14 11.71
N VAL A 41 6.05 -18.67 11.20
CA VAL A 41 5.45 -19.16 9.94
C VAL A 41 5.85 -18.28 8.75
N PRO A 42 5.99 -18.82 7.52
CA PRO A 42 6.14 -17.99 6.31
C PRO A 42 5.05 -16.91 6.21
N LEU A 43 5.41 -15.66 5.95
CA LEU A 43 4.47 -14.53 5.87
C LEU A 43 3.30 -14.81 4.91
N ARG A 44 3.56 -15.48 3.79
CA ARG A 44 2.52 -15.90 2.83
C ARG A 44 1.37 -16.73 3.42
N GLN A 45 1.60 -17.41 4.55
CA GLN A 45 0.60 -18.21 5.26
C GLN A 45 -0.23 -17.36 6.24
N GLY A 46 0.11 -16.08 6.42
CA GLY A 46 -0.40 -15.27 7.53
C GLY A 46 0.32 -15.60 8.84
N ALA A 47 -0.20 -15.07 9.94
CA ALA A 47 0.24 -15.42 11.29
C ALA A 47 -0.93 -15.25 12.26
N ARG A 48 -0.86 -15.88 13.42
CA ARG A 48 -1.91 -15.79 14.44
C ARG A 48 -1.30 -15.85 15.83
N ALA A 49 -1.80 -15.02 16.73
CA ALA A 49 -1.38 -14.98 18.13
C ALA A 49 -2.55 -14.49 18.99
N GLY A 50 -2.90 -15.24 20.04
CA GLY A 50 -3.96 -14.87 20.96
C GLY A 50 -5.27 -14.50 20.26
N SER A 51 -5.64 -13.23 20.34
CA SER A 51 -6.85 -12.62 19.79
C SER A 51 -6.67 -11.98 18.42
N VAL A 52 -5.47 -11.99 17.85
CA VAL A 52 -5.12 -11.30 16.60
C VAL A 52 -4.69 -12.30 15.52
N GLU A 53 -5.05 -12.01 14.27
CA GLU A 53 -4.55 -12.69 13.09
C GLU A 53 -4.04 -11.71 12.04
N MET A 54 -3.14 -12.21 11.21
CA MET A 54 -2.66 -11.58 9.99
C MET A 54 -3.01 -12.48 8.81
N VAL A 55 -3.75 -11.94 7.84
CA VAL A 55 -4.27 -12.68 6.69
C VAL A 55 -3.86 -11.97 5.40
N ARG A 56 -3.36 -12.73 4.41
CA ARG A 56 -3.02 -12.18 3.09
C ARG A 56 -4.29 -11.80 2.32
N ILE A 57 -4.30 -10.59 1.78
CA ILE A 57 -5.41 -10.02 1.00
C ILE A 57 -5.09 -10.08 -0.51
N THR A 58 -3.86 -9.77 -0.88
CA THR A 58 -3.40 -9.82 -2.28
C THR A 58 -1.93 -10.19 -2.35
N THR A 59 -1.51 -10.73 -3.48
CA THR A 59 -0.10 -11.04 -3.81
C THR A 59 0.64 -9.84 -4.42
N TYR A 60 -0.08 -8.78 -4.79
CA TYR A 60 0.46 -7.60 -5.46
C TYR A 60 0.46 -6.38 -4.54
N SER A 61 1.24 -5.37 -4.92
CA SER A 61 1.09 -4.03 -4.37
C SER A 61 -0.33 -3.52 -4.65
N ALA A 62 -0.94 -2.89 -3.64
CA ALA A 62 -2.28 -2.35 -3.71
C ALA A 62 -2.34 -1.00 -2.99
N ALA A 63 -3.21 -0.11 -3.47
CA ALA A 63 -3.61 1.05 -2.71
C ALA A 63 -4.65 0.66 -1.66
N ILE A 64 -4.61 1.33 -0.51
CA ILE A 64 -5.55 1.15 0.59
C ILE A 64 -6.10 2.52 0.94
N ASN A 65 -7.43 2.63 1.00
CA ASN A 65 -8.11 3.84 1.40
C ASN A 65 -9.13 3.53 2.50
N TYR A 66 -9.39 4.48 3.39
CA TYR A 66 -10.37 4.37 4.47
C TYR A 66 -11.53 5.35 4.28
N HIS A 67 -12.76 4.87 4.44
CA HIS A 67 -13.96 5.71 4.43
C HIS A 67 -14.47 5.91 5.86
N PRO A 68 -14.26 7.08 6.50
CA PRO A 68 -14.61 7.28 7.91
C PRO A 68 -16.12 7.23 8.20
N GLY A 69 -16.95 7.80 7.30
CA GLY A 69 -18.41 7.83 7.52
C GLY A 69 -19.10 6.46 7.48
N LYS A 70 -18.57 5.49 6.73
CA LYS A 70 -19.11 4.13 6.58
C LYS A 70 -18.22 3.05 7.19
N ARG A 71 -17.03 3.44 7.67
CA ARG A 71 -16.04 2.61 8.38
C ARG A 71 -15.66 1.35 7.59
N PHE A 72 -15.24 1.52 6.35
CA PHE A 72 -14.69 0.42 5.55
C PHE A 72 -13.37 0.83 4.90
N PHE A 73 -12.60 -0.18 4.53
CA PHE A 73 -11.38 -0.06 3.74
C PHE A 73 -11.65 -0.49 2.31
N LEU A 74 -11.02 0.21 1.38
CA LEU A 74 -10.99 -0.17 -0.02
C LEU A 74 -9.56 -0.50 -0.42
N VAL A 75 -9.33 -1.74 -0.83
CA VAL A 75 -8.07 -2.20 -1.38
C VAL A 75 -8.22 -2.26 -2.90
N VAL A 76 -7.37 -1.52 -3.61
CA VAL A 76 -7.38 -1.44 -5.08
C VAL A 76 -6.04 -1.96 -5.59
N ALA A 77 -6.09 -3.06 -6.33
CA ALA A 77 -4.96 -3.65 -7.02
C ALA A 77 -5.30 -3.81 -8.51
N ASN A 78 -4.30 -4.12 -9.35
CA ASN A 78 -4.51 -4.27 -10.80
C ASN A 78 -5.68 -5.23 -11.10
N GLY A 79 -6.74 -4.68 -11.71
CA GLY A 79 -7.94 -5.43 -12.09
C GLY A 79 -8.82 -5.93 -10.92
N ARG A 80 -8.51 -5.57 -9.67
CA ARG A 80 -9.22 -6.10 -8.49
C ARG A 80 -9.48 -5.03 -7.44
N VAL A 81 -10.72 -5.00 -6.96
CA VAL A 81 -11.18 -4.12 -5.90
C VAL A 81 -11.77 -4.95 -4.77
N ILE A 82 -11.27 -4.78 -3.55
CA ILE A 82 -11.72 -5.51 -2.36
C ILE A 82 -12.20 -4.52 -1.32
N ARG A 83 -13.42 -4.72 -0.81
CA ARG A 83 -13.94 -4.00 0.34
C ARG A 83 -13.73 -4.84 1.60
N LEU A 84 -13.14 -4.23 2.61
CA LEU A 84 -13.03 -4.79 3.95
C LEU A 84 -13.85 -3.92 4.90
N ASN A 85 -14.68 -4.52 5.74
CA ASN A 85 -15.45 -3.79 6.74
C ASN A 85 -14.55 -3.24 7.88
N SER A 86 -15.16 -2.61 8.89
CA SER A 86 -14.43 -1.99 10.00
C SER A 86 -13.60 -2.97 10.85
N SER A 87 -13.90 -4.27 10.81
CA SER A 87 -13.14 -5.33 11.46
C SER A 87 -12.10 -5.99 10.55
N GLY A 88 -11.94 -5.51 9.32
CA GLY A 88 -10.95 -6.02 8.37
C GLY A 88 -11.40 -7.31 7.68
N MET A 89 -12.69 -7.66 7.76
CA MET A 89 -13.26 -8.80 7.04
C MET A 89 -13.66 -8.39 5.62
N GLN A 90 -13.29 -9.20 4.64
CA GLN A 90 -13.75 -9.01 3.27
C GLN A 90 -15.25 -9.30 3.18
N ASP A 91 -16.02 -8.30 2.74
CA ASP A 91 -17.47 -8.40 2.56
C ASP A 91 -17.92 -8.14 1.12
N TYR A 92 -17.02 -7.64 0.26
CA TYR A 92 -17.25 -7.48 -1.16
C TYR A 92 -15.93 -7.54 -1.94
N ALA A 93 -15.99 -8.07 -3.17
CA ALA A 93 -14.88 -8.03 -4.10
C ALA A 93 -15.40 -7.95 -5.54
N LEU A 94 -14.66 -7.24 -6.39
CA LEU A 94 -14.89 -7.12 -7.81
C LEU A 94 -13.58 -7.39 -8.54
N GLU A 95 -13.63 -8.15 -9.62
CA GLU A 95 -12.45 -8.48 -10.43
C GLU A 95 -12.81 -8.37 -11.91
N SER A 96 -12.06 -7.55 -12.64
CA SER A 96 -12.15 -7.36 -14.08
C SER A 96 -10.99 -6.51 -14.57
N ASP A 97 -10.48 -6.82 -15.77
CA ASP A 97 -9.40 -6.07 -16.41
C ASP A 97 -9.85 -4.67 -16.90
N SER A 98 -11.14 -4.36 -16.80
CA SER A 98 -11.74 -3.10 -17.29
C SER A 98 -12.33 -2.25 -16.17
N LEU A 99 -11.83 -2.42 -14.93
CA LEU A 99 -12.23 -1.59 -13.80
C LEU A 99 -11.44 -0.29 -13.75
N TYR A 100 -12.15 0.79 -13.48
CA TYR A 100 -11.60 2.09 -13.19
C TYR A 100 -12.00 2.54 -11.79
N VAL A 101 -11.02 2.85 -10.95
CA VAL A 101 -11.26 3.45 -9.63
C VAL A 101 -10.56 4.81 -9.59
N PRO A 102 -11.31 5.92 -9.67
CA PRO A 102 -10.76 7.24 -9.44
C PRO A 102 -10.06 7.29 -8.07
N ARG A 103 -8.91 7.96 -8.01
CA ARG A 103 -8.14 8.07 -6.76
C ARG A 103 -8.99 8.70 -5.66
N PHE A 104 -8.90 8.17 -4.44
CA PHE A 104 -9.69 8.56 -3.26
C PHE A 104 -11.21 8.36 -3.36
N SER A 105 -11.69 7.68 -4.41
CA SER A 105 -13.10 7.35 -4.58
C SER A 105 -13.43 5.96 -4.03
N TYR A 106 -14.67 5.79 -3.61
CA TYR A 106 -15.29 4.49 -3.35
C TYR A 106 -16.25 4.07 -4.48
N PHE A 107 -16.30 4.84 -5.55
CA PHE A 107 -17.00 4.47 -6.77
C PHE A 107 -16.05 3.72 -7.70
N VAL A 108 -16.53 2.59 -8.23
CA VAL A 108 -15.82 1.81 -9.24
C VAL A 108 -16.62 1.89 -10.53
N PHE A 109 -15.95 2.16 -11.63
CA PHE A 109 -16.56 2.28 -12.94
C PHE A 109 -16.03 1.20 -13.87
N ASP A 110 -16.84 0.83 -14.85
CA ASP A 110 -16.39 0.11 -16.04
C ASP A 110 -17.02 0.78 -17.27
N GLN A 111 -16.93 0.13 -18.43
CA GLN A 111 -17.46 0.67 -19.69
C GLN A 111 -18.96 0.92 -19.67
N THR A 112 -19.74 0.16 -18.88
CA THR A 112 -21.22 0.19 -18.97
C THR A 112 -21.92 0.68 -17.71
N GLY A 113 -21.21 0.87 -16.61
CA GLY A 113 -21.81 1.48 -15.42
C GLY A 113 -20.86 1.74 -14.26
N ALA A 114 -21.47 1.95 -13.10
CA ALA A 114 -20.79 2.29 -11.86
C ALA A 114 -21.31 1.46 -10.68
N TYR A 115 -20.42 1.21 -9.73
CA TYR A 115 -20.69 0.60 -8.43
C TYR A 115 -20.46 1.66 -7.34
N ASP A 116 -21.38 1.77 -6.40
CA ASP A 116 -21.20 2.55 -5.17
C ASP A 116 -20.83 1.59 -4.03
N LEU A 117 -19.55 1.54 -3.67
CA LEU A 117 -19.09 0.62 -2.63
C LEU A 117 -19.42 1.07 -1.20
N SER A 118 -20.03 2.25 -1.03
CA SER A 118 -20.55 2.71 0.25
C SER A 118 -21.92 2.12 0.58
N GLU A 119 -22.62 1.53 -0.39
CA GLU A 119 -23.89 0.82 -0.18
C GLU A 119 -23.66 -0.51 0.55
N ALA A 120 -24.61 -0.94 1.39
CA ALA A 120 -24.47 -2.20 2.14
C ALA A 120 -24.24 -3.41 1.22
N VAL A 121 -24.97 -3.45 0.10
CA VAL A 121 -24.84 -4.46 -0.96
C VAL A 121 -24.56 -3.73 -2.28
N PRO A 122 -23.29 -3.51 -2.65
CA PRO A 122 -22.94 -2.80 -3.87
C PRO A 122 -23.48 -3.53 -5.11
N LYS A 123 -24.16 -2.80 -5.98
CA LYS A 123 -24.67 -3.30 -7.25
C LYS A 123 -24.29 -2.35 -8.38
N LYS A 124 -24.06 -2.92 -9.56
CA LYS A 124 -23.82 -2.14 -10.76
C LYS A 124 -25.07 -1.37 -11.14
N LYS A 125 -24.95 -0.06 -11.31
CA LYS A 125 -25.95 0.80 -11.93
C LYS A 125 -25.43 1.20 -13.32
N LEU A 126 -26.21 0.87 -14.35
CA LEU A 126 -25.84 1.18 -15.74
C LEU A 126 -25.84 2.70 -15.97
N TYR A 127 -25.03 3.16 -16.92
CA TYR A 127 -25.13 4.52 -17.39
C TYR A 127 -26.49 4.74 -18.05
N LYS A 128 -27.18 5.79 -17.60
CA LYS A 128 -28.39 6.28 -18.25
C LYS A 128 -28.07 6.91 -19.60
N ALA A 129 -26.95 7.61 -19.67
CA ALA A 129 -26.49 8.33 -20.85
C ALA A 129 -24.97 8.40 -20.87
N GLU A 130 -24.43 8.37 -22.08
CA GLU A 130 -23.04 8.61 -22.38
C GLU A 130 -22.98 9.73 -23.42
N VAL A 131 -22.38 10.85 -23.06
CA VAL A 131 -22.44 12.11 -23.81
C VAL A 131 -21.05 12.43 -24.35
N ASN A 132 -21.01 12.89 -25.60
CA ASN A 132 -19.80 13.32 -26.29
C ASN A 132 -18.75 12.22 -26.50
N GLN A 133 -19.15 10.94 -26.63
CA GLN A 133 -18.22 9.82 -26.82
C GLN A 133 -17.26 10.00 -27.99
N ASN A 134 -17.72 10.63 -29.07
CA ASN A 134 -16.94 10.87 -30.28
C ASN A 134 -16.27 12.27 -30.30
N GLN A 135 -16.38 13.04 -29.21
CA GLN A 135 -15.86 14.41 -29.11
C GLN A 135 -16.43 15.41 -30.15
N GLU A 136 -17.64 15.16 -30.65
CA GLU A 136 -18.30 15.97 -31.69
C GLU A 136 -18.97 17.25 -31.17
N LEU A 137 -19.15 17.39 -29.85
CA LEU A 137 -19.78 18.60 -29.29
C LEU A 137 -18.86 19.82 -29.45
N SER A 138 -19.43 20.93 -29.91
CA SER A 138 -18.75 22.23 -29.85
C SER A 138 -18.46 22.62 -28.40
N LYS A 139 -17.41 23.42 -28.17
CA LYS A 139 -17.03 23.89 -26.82
C LYS A 139 -18.20 24.50 -26.04
N ALA A 140 -19.04 25.30 -26.69
CA ALA A 140 -20.21 25.92 -26.07
C ALA A 140 -21.30 24.90 -25.71
N ALA A 141 -21.57 23.94 -26.60
CA ALA A 141 -22.55 22.89 -26.35
C ALA A 141 -22.06 21.95 -25.22
N TRP A 142 -20.78 21.59 -25.22
CA TRP A 142 -20.17 20.81 -24.16
C TRP A 142 -20.27 21.51 -22.81
N GLN A 143 -19.92 22.81 -22.76
CA GLN A 143 -20.00 23.61 -21.53
C GLN A 143 -21.43 23.66 -20.98
N ALA A 144 -22.43 23.86 -21.84
CA ALA A 144 -23.83 23.86 -21.43
C ALA A 144 -24.27 22.50 -20.84
N GLN A 145 -23.82 21.39 -21.42
CA GLN A 145 -24.06 20.05 -20.87
C GLN A 145 -23.38 19.87 -19.51
N PHE A 146 -22.10 20.25 -19.42
CA PHE A 146 -21.33 20.17 -18.19
C PHE A 146 -21.97 21.00 -17.07
N ASP A 147 -22.30 22.27 -17.29
CA ASP A 147 -22.90 23.14 -16.27
C ASP A 147 -24.27 22.62 -15.80
N SER A 148 -25.08 22.12 -16.74
CA SER A 148 -26.38 21.52 -16.42
C SER A 148 -26.22 20.28 -15.54
N LEU A 149 -25.35 19.35 -15.94
CA LEU A 149 -25.09 18.13 -15.17
C LEU A 149 -24.48 18.46 -13.81
N TYR A 150 -23.44 19.30 -13.77
CA TYR A 150 -22.75 19.69 -12.56
C TYR A 150 -23.70 20.34 -11.55
N LYS A 151 -24.53 21.29 -11.98
CA LYS A 151 -25.49 21.98 -11.12
C LYS A 151 -26.47 21.02 -10.45
N ASN A 152 -26.96 20.03 -11.19
CA ASN A 152 -27.99 19.10 -10.73
C ASN A 152 -27.45 17.82 -10.08
N ALA A 153 -26.14 17.55 -10.21
CA ALA A 153 -25.53 16.35 -9.71
C ALA A 153 -25.35 16.36 -8.18
N GLU A 154 -25.71 15.23 -7.58
CA GLU A 154 -25.38 14.87 -6.20
C GLU A 154 -23.97 14.30 -6.09
N VAL A 155 -23.47 13.67 -7.16
CA VAL A 155 -22.10 13.18 -7.25
C VAL A 155 -21.42 13.65 -8.53
N VAL A 156 -20.20 14.15 -8.41
CA VAL A 156 -19.35 14.55 -9.54
C VAL A 156 -17.96 14.00 -9.31
N ILE A 157 -17.47 13.21 -10.25
CA ILE A 157 -16.12 12.65 -10.21
C ILE A 157 -15.41 12.94 -11.53
N PHE A 158 -14.22 13.51 -11.42
CA PHE A 158 -13.33 13.70 -12.54
C PHE A 158 -12.43 12.48 -12.66
N GLY A 159 -12.32 11.95 -13.88
CA GLY A 159 -11.52 10.78 -14.18
C GLY A 159 -10.42 11.07 -15.18
N PHE A 160 -9.49 10.14 -15.23
CA PHE A 160 -8.44 9.97 -16.23
C PHE A 160 -8.39 8.48 -16.54
N SER A 161 -8.90 8.07 -17.69
CA SER A 161 -8.94 6.64 -18.01
C SER A 161 -9.01 6.39 -19.50
N VAL A 162 -8.03 5.61 -19.97
CA VAL A 162 -7.97 5.10 -21.35
C VAL A 162 -9.11 4.12 -21.67
N LEU A 163 -9.84 3.63 -20.65
CA LEU A 163 -10.94 2.67 -20.84
C LEU A 163 -12.09 3.20 -21.70
N TYR A 164 -12.18 4.53 -21.84
CA TYR A 164 -13.31 5.20 -22.47
C TYR A 164 -12.99 5.91 -23.81
N GLY A 165 -11.82 5.63 -24.39
CA GLY A 165 -11.46 6.15 -25.71
C GLY A 165 -10.91 7.58 -25.67
N ALA A 166 -11.33 8.41 -26.63
CA ALA A 166 -10.85 9.78 -26.76
C ALA A 166 -11.56 10.73 -25.77
N GLY A 167 -10.75 11.46 -25.00
CA GLY A 167 -11.24 12.36 -23.96
C GLY A 167 -11.35 11.71 -22.59
N ASP A 168 -11.23 12.54 -21.57
CA ASP A 168 -11.29 12.12 -20.18
C ASP A 168 -12.74 12.10 -19.67
N PRO A 169 -13.12 11.08 -18.89
CA PRO A 169 -14.48 10.95 -18.40
C PRO A 169 -14.76 11.83 -17.20
N ILE A 170 -15.91 12.50 -17.23
CA ILE A 170 -16.52 13.11 -16.06
C ILE A 170 -17.82 12.36 -15.73
N MET A 171 -17.88 11.80 -14.53
CA MET A 171 -18.99 10.97 -14.06
C MET A 171 -19.93 11.80 -13.18
N PHE A 172 -21.20 11.86 -13.56
CA PHE A 172 -22.24 12.56 -12.84
C PHE A 172 -23.28 11.57 -12.32
N ARG A 173 -23.70 11.72 -11.06
CA ARG A 173 -24.92 11.08 -10.55
C ARG A 173 -25.98 12.15 -10.33
N VAL A 174 -27.12 12.01 -10.99
CA VAL A 174 -28.28 12.91 -10.88
C VAL A 174 -29.49 12.07 -10.52
N LYS A 175 -30.11 12.33 -9.35
CA LYS A 175 -31.26 11.57 -8.85
C LYS A 175 -31.01 10.04 -8.84
N GLY A 176 -29.81 9.64 -8.43
CA GLY A 176 -29.40 8.24 -8.37
C GLY A 176 -28.99 7.57 -9.70
N GLU A 177 -29.12 8.26 -10.84
CA GLU A 177 -28.76 7.74 -12.17
C GLU A 177 -27.40 8.29 -12.63
N TRP A 178 -26.59 7.44 -13.27
CA TRP A 178 -25.26 7.82 -13.72
C TRP A 178 -25.26 8.31 -15.18
N THR A 179 -24.51 9.38 -15.44
CA THR A 179 -24.23 9.89 -16.78
C THR A 179 -22.74 10.13 -16.91
N ARG A 180 -22.14 9.66 -18.01
CA ARG A 180 -20.75 9.92 -18.35
C ARG A 180 -20.69 10.99 -19.43
N LEU A 181 -19.89 12.03 -19.22
CA LEU A 181 -19.58 13.05 -20.23
C LEU A 181 -18.09 13.01 -20.54
N GLN A 182 -17.71 12.80 -21.79
CA GLN A 182 -16.32 12.88 -22.23
C GLN A 182 -15.91 14.33 -22.48
N THR A 183 -14.72 14.72 -22.02
CA THR A 183 -14.13 16.01 -22.40
C THR A 183 -13.87 16.08 -23.92
N GLY A 184 -13.94 17.29 -24.48
CA GLY A 184 -13.45 17.54 -25.84
C GLY A 184 -11.92 17.66 -25.88
N GLU A 185 -11.35 17.60 -27.08
CA GLU A 185 -9.90 17.63 -27.32
C GLU A 185 -9.19 18.86 -26.73
N ALA A 186 -9.90 19.99 -26.61
CA ALA A 186 -9.36 21.27 -26.13
C ALA A 186 -9.73 21.62 -24.67
N GLU A 187 -10.14 20.65 -23.85
CA GLU A 187 -10.50 20.90 -22.45
C GLU A 187 -9.26 21.00 -21.55
N GLY A 188 -8.74 22.23 -21.39
CA GLY A 188 -7.55 22.50 -20.59
C GLY A 188 -7.78 22.70 -19.08
N ARG A 189 -9.03 22.66 -18.59
CA ARG A 189 -9.31 22.82 -17.13
C ARG A 189 -9.18 21.52 -16.35
N LEU A 190 -9.25 20.38 -17.03
CA LEU A 190 -9.03 19.11 -16.39
C LEU A 190 -7.52 18.94 -16.20
N ASP A 191 -7.08 19.09 -14.95
CA ASP A 191 -5.70 18.92 -14.56
C ASP A 191 -5.51 17.58 -13.87
N HIS A 192 -4.50 16.86 -14.32
CA HIS A 192 -4.05 15.62 -13.75
C HIS A 192 -2.81 15.96 -12.93
N ILE A 193 -3.00 16.24 -11.63
CA ILE A 193 -1.90 16.54 -10.71
C ILE A 193 -1.18 15.23 -10.35
N GLY A 194 -0.54 14.67 -11.37
CA GLY A 194 0.08 13.36 -11.42
C GLY A 194 -0.83 12.23 -10.94
N GLU A 195 -0.22 11.06 -10.78
CA GLU A 195 -0.88 9.92 -10.15
C GLU A 195 -1.18 10.15 -8.66
N VAL A 196 -0.80 11.30 -8.06
CA VAL A 196 -0.71 11.47 -6.61
C VAL A 196 -1.89 12.22 -5.98
N ALA A 197 -2.45 13.25 -6.61
CA ALA A 197 -3.57 14.02 -6.03
C ALA A 197 -4.95 13.73 -6.66
N GLY A 198 -5.00 12.85 -7.68
CA GLY A 198 -6.21 12.58 -8.46
C GLY A 198 -6.52 13.70 -9.46
N ALA A 199 -7.60 13.52 -10.23
CA ALA A 199 -8.02 14.49 -11.24
C ALA A 199 -8.78 15.66 -10.61
N ARG A 200 -8.52 16.87 -11.10
CA ARG A 200 -9.18 18.12 -10.70
C ARG A 200 -9.70 18.86 -11.91
N PHE A 201 -10.76 19.63 -11.72
CA PHE A 201 -11.31 20.48 -12.76
C PHE A 201 -11.32 21.93 -12.28
N ASP A 202 -10.59 22.81 -12.95
CA ASP A 202 -10.42 24.19 -12.51
C ASP A 202 -11.76 24.92 -12.37
N GLY A 203 -11.99 25.54 -11.21
CA GLY A 203 -13.24 26.21 -10.84
C GLY A 203 -14.38 25.30 -10.37
N TYR A 204 -14.24 23.96 -10.43
CA TYR A 204 -15.33 23.03 -10.11
C TYR A 204 -14.85 21.90 -9.17
N PRO A 205 -15.13 21.99 -7.86
CA PRO A 205 -14.77 20.91 -6.94
C PRO A 205 -15.57 19.64 -7.24
N ALA A 206 -14.94 18.48 -7.02
CA ALA A 206 -15.65 17.21 -7.08
C ALA A 206 -16.71 17.14 -5.97
N LYS A 207 -17.81 16.43 -6.22
CA LYS A 207 -18.92 16.28 -5.27
C LYS A 207 -18.98 14.85 -4.77
N TYR A 208 -18.15 14.46 -3.81
CA TYR A 208 -18.29 13.18 -3.10
C TYR A 208 -17.46 13.18 -1.83
N SER A 209 -17.78 12.28 -0.91
CA SER A 209 -16.97 12.06 0.28
C SER A 209 -15.67 11.35 -0.09
N GLN A 210 -14.55 12.05 -0.06
CA GLN A 210 -13.27 11.43 -0.38
C GLN A 210 -12.83 10.46 0.73
N MET A 211 -12.27 9.31 0.31
CA MET A 211 -11.58 8.39 1.19
C MET A 211 -10.21 8.96 1.62
N TYR A 212 -9.57 8.33 2.60
CA TYR A 212 -8.30 8.77 3.17
C TYR A 212 -7.23 7.70 3.02
N LEU A 213 -5.99 8.11 2.70
CA LEU A 213 -4.87 7.18 2.73
C LEU A 213 -4.49 6.85 4.18
N LEU A 214 -4.01 5.63 4.35
CA LEU A 214 -3.31 5.19 5.55
C LEU A 214 -1.82 5.54 5.40
N LYS A 215 -1.10 5.51 6.52
CA LYS A 215 0.33 5.84 6.54
C LYS A 215 1.11 4.88 7.43
N ASP A 216 2.30 4.51 6.96
CA ASP A 216 3.36 4.00 7.80
C ASP A 216 4.14 5.21 8.33
N GLN A 217 3.89 5.55 9.59
CA GLN A 217 4.44 6.75 10.20
C GLN A 217 5.95 6.65 10.43
N GLU A 218 6.49 5.44 10.69
CA GLU A 218 7.93 5.23 10.89
C GLU A 218 8.70 5.52 9.60
N ARG A 219 8.14 5.11 8.45
CA ARG A 219 8.75 5.29 7.13
C ARG A 219 8.33 6.59 6.43
N GLY A 220 7.30 7.27 6.92
CA GLY A 220 6.72 8.43 6.25
C GLY A 220 6.08 8.09 4.90
N THR A 221 5.53 6.88 4.75
CA THR A 221 5.04 6.34 3.47
C THR A 221 3.53 6.14 3.49
N TYR A 222 2.82 6.59 2.45
CA TYR A 222 1.38 6.42 2.31
C TYR A 222 1.01 5.09 1.64
N SER A 223 -0.23 4.65 1.89
CA SER A 223 -0.77 3.39 1.39
C SER A 223 -1.28 3.45 -0.05
N ASP A 224 -0.74 4.33 -0.90
CA ASP A 224 -1.07 4.35 -2.33
C ASP A 224 -0.18 3.39 -3.14
N LEU A 225 -0.52 3.18 -4.41
CA LEU A 225 0.21 2.28 -5.30
C LEU A 225 1.68 2.69 -5.49
N GLN A 226 1.93 4.01 -5.55
CA GLN A 226 3.27 4.57 -5.73
C GLN A 226 4.11 4.61 -4.44
N ALA A 227 3.52 4.23 -3.30
CA ALA A 227 4.18 4.34 -2.00
C ALA A 227 4.74 5.77 -1.77
N THR A 228 3.92 6.77 -2.07
CA THR A 228 4.25 8.19 -1.92
C THR A 228 4.81 8.43 -0.52
N THR A 229 5.87 9.23 -0.40
CA THR A 229 6.50 9.54 0.89
C THR A 229 6.34 11.01 1.26
N ASP A 230 6.49 11.32 2.55
CA ASP A 230 6.52 12.72 3.02
C ASP A 230 7.62 13.53 2.32
N GLY A 231 8.81 12.96 2.13
CA GLY A 231 9.91 13.63 1.44
C GLY A 231 9.60 13.93 -0.04
N TRP A 232 8.90 13.02 -0.72
CA TRP A 232 8.42 13.26 -2.09
C TRP A 232 7.40 14.40 -2.11
N LEU A 233 6.45 14.40 -1.19
CA LEU A 233 5.43 15.44 -1.05
C LEU A 233 5.96 16.82 -0.66
N GLN A 234 7.09 16.88 0.06
CA GLN A 234 7.83 18.11 0.36
C GLN A 234 8.55 18.64 -0.88
N THR A 235 9.08 17.75 -1.73
CA THR A 235 9.78 18.12 -2.96
C THR A 235 8.80 18.68 -4.01
N TYR A 236 7.65 18.03 -4.17
CA TYR A 236 6.59 18.43 -5.09
C TYR A 236 5.47 19.17 -4.34
N TYR A 237 5.81 20.35 -3.80
CA TYR A 237 4.93 21.13 -2.93
C TYR A 237 3.61 21.58 -3.58
N THR A 238 3.54 21.62 -4.92
CA THR A 238 2.32 21.93 -5.69
C THR A 238 1.25 20.85 -5.56
N ILE A 239 1.61 19.66 -5.10
CA ILE A 239 0.70 18.54 -4.90
C ILE A 239 0.02 18.70 -3.54
N ASP A 240 -1.23 19.13 -3.55
CA ASP A 240 -2.00 19.34 -2.32
C ASP A 240 -2.77 18.06 -1.96
N LEU A 241 -2.24 17.28 -1.01
CA LEU A 241 -2.95 16.16 -0.40
C LEU A 241 -3.47 16.59 0.96
N LYS A 242 -4.76 16.37 1.23
CA LYS A 242 -5.35 16.63 2.56
C LYS A 242 -4.62 15.84 3.65
N GLU A 243 -4.08 14.68 3.32
CA GLU A 243 -3.29 13.82 4.22
C GLU A 243 -2.05 14.52 4.77
N LYS A 244 -1.49 15.53 4.09
CA LYS A 244 -0.38 16.34 4.60
C LYS A 244 -0.70 17.05 5.91
N ASN A 245 -1.99 17.36 6.13
CA ASN A 245 -2.47 18.11 7.28
C ASN A 245 -3.04 17.20 8.38
N LEU A 246 -2.93 15.87 8.23
CA LEU A 246 -3.43 14.89 9.19
C LEU A 246 -2.30 14.32 10.03
N GLY A 247 -2.54 14.16 11.32
CA GLY A 247 -1.70 13.35 12.20
C GLY A 247 -1.95 11.86 11.99
N TYR A 248 -0.91 11.04 12.10
CA TYR A 248 -0.98 9.59 12.08
C TYR A 248 -0.35 9.02 13.35
N PRO A 249 -0.95 7.99 13.96
CA PRO A 249 -0.34 7.32 15.10
C PRO A 249 0.92 6.58 14.65
N GLU A 250 1.82 6.30 15.59
CA GLU A 250 2.89 5.36 15.34
C GLU A 250 2.30 3.99 15.02
N SER A 251 2.69 3.44 13.87
CA SER A 251 2.29 2.08 13.49
C SER A 251 2.98 1.06 14.38
N PRO A 252 2.35 -0.10 14.64
CA PRO A 252 3.01 -1.22 15.31
C PRO A 252 4.36 -1.55 14.63
N PRO A 253 5.49 -1.41 15.32
CA PRO A 253 6.79 -1.58 14.69
C PRO A 253 7.04 -3.05 14.34
N VAL A 254 7.65 -3.29 13.19
CA VAL A 254 8.12 -4.62 12.82
C VAL A 254 9.54 -4.82 13.36
N ARG A 255 9.66 -5.68 14.36
CA ARG A 255 10.95 -6.04 14.94
C ARG A 255 11.53 -7.25 14.20
N VAL A 256 12.76 -7.13 13.72
CA VAL A 256 13.53 -8.29 13.24
C VAL A 256 14.19 -8.94 14.45
N ALA A 257 13.66 -10.09 14.87
CA ALA A 257 14.21 -10.86 15.98
C ALA A 257 15.54 -11.55 15.59
N GLY A 258 15.65 -11.99 14.34
CA GLY A 258 16.86 -12.64 13.82
C GLY A 258 16.83 -12.73 12.30
N TYR A 259 17.96 -13.13 11.70
CA TYR A 259 18.03 -13.34 10.25
C TYR A 259 19.06 -14.40 9.88
N ARG A 260 18.98 -14.92 8.66
CA ARG A 260 19.99 -15.79 8.03
C ARG A 260 20.32 -15.30 6.64
N LYS A 261 21.60 -15.09 6.35
CA LYS A 261 22.06 -14.87 4.96
C LYS A 261 21.91 -16.16 4.18
N THR A 262 21.28 -16.10 3.01
CA THR A 262 20.99 -17.27 2.18
C THR A 262 21.81 -17.28 0.91
N GLU A 263 21.75 -16.19 0.14
CA GLU A 263 22.40 -16.05 -1.16
C GLU A 263 23.01 -14.66 -1.35
N ILE A 264 23.95 -14.54 -2.28
CA ILE A 264 24.54 -13.25 -2.65
C ILE A 264 23.58 -12.57 -3.64
N MET A 265 23.08 -11.38 -3.28
CA MET A 265 22.19 -10.60 -4.16
C MET A 265 22.96 -9.74 -5.15
N ALA A 266 24.09 -9.19 -4.71
CA ALA A 266 24.94 -8.35 -5.53
C ALA A 266 26.41 -8.60 -5.20
N ARG A 267 27.29 -8.37 -6.16
CA ARG A 267 28.75 -8.52 -6.03
C ARG A 267 29.45 -7.22 -6.43
N PHE A 268 30.64 -6.99 -5.88
CA PHE A 268 31.52 -5.96 -6.41
C PHE A 268 31.97 -6.34 -7.81
N ALA A 269 31.96 -5.37 -8.74
CA ALA A 269 32.36 -5.58 -10.12
C ALA A 269 33.75 -6.24 -10.20
N PHE A 270 33.87 -7.25 -11.07
CA PHE A 270 35.11 -8.00 -11.32
C PHE A 270 35.67 -8.78 -10.10
N THR A 271 34.87 -9.01 -9.06
CA THR A 271 35.26 -9.82 -7.91
C THR A 271 34.16 -10.78 -7.47
N ASP A 272 34.52 -11.80 -6.70
CA ASP A 272 33.54 -12.66 -6.02
C ASP A 272 33.08 -12.10 -4.67
N LEU A 273 33.48 -10.88 -4.31
CA LEU A 273 33.11 -10.29 -3.04
C LEU A 273 31.64 -9.85 -3.07
N PRO A 274 30.83 -10.27 -2.09
CA PRO A 274 29.44 -9.84 -2.00
C PRO A 274 29.36 -8.34 -1.69
N LEU A 275 28.42 -7.66 -2.35
CA LEU A 275 27.97 -6.31 -2.04
C LEU A 275 26.76 -6.35 -1.08
N SER A 276 25.91 -7.37 -1.24
CA SER A 276 24.80 -7.64 -0.34
C SER A 276 24.36 -9.09 -0.40
N TRP A 277 23.68 -9.50 0.66
CA TRP A 277 23.12 -10.83 0.84
C TRP A 277 21.60 -10.75 0.91
N ARG A 278 20.93 -11.72 0.30
CA ARG A 278 19.54 -12.02 0.63
C ARG A 278 19.51 -12.57 2.06
N ALA A 279 18.50 -12.16 2.81
CA ALA A 279 18.32 -12.59 4.18
C ALA A 279 16.92 -13.15 4.41
N ASP A 280 16.82 -14.32 5.03
CA ASP A 280 15.58 -14.80 5.63
C ASP A 280 15.44 -14.15 7.00
N LEU A 281 14.34 -13.44 7.24
CA LEU A 281 14.09 -12.67 8.46
C LEU A 281 13.07 -13.36 9.34
N ALA A 282 13.35 -13.48 10.63
CA ALA A 282 12.38 -13.78 11.66
C ALA A 282 11.83 -12.44 12.20
N CYS A 283 10.58 -12.12 11.87
CA CYS A 283 9.93 -10.85 12.18
C CYS A 283 8.83 -11.03 13.23
N GLU A 284 8.66 -10.00 14.06
CA GLU A 284 7.57 -9.89 15.03
C GLU A 284 6.86 -8.55 14.87
N VAL A 285 5.54 -8.56 14.97
CA VAL A 285 4.73 -7.34 15.13
C VAL A 285 3.80 -7.53 16.33
N ASN A 286 3.81 -6.56 17.24
CA ASN A 286 2.96 -6.57 18.43
C ASN A 286 1.73 -5.70 18.20
N VAL A 287 0.54 -6.30 18.21
CA VAL A 287 -0.72 -5.59 18.08
C VAL A 287 -1.60 -5.96 19.25
N ALA A 288 -2.04 -4.96 20.02
CA ALA A 288 -2.88 -5.14 21.20
C ALA A 288 -2.32 -6.13 22.25
N GLY A 289 -0.99 -6.25 22.36
CA GLY A 289 -0.31 -7.16 23.28
C GLY A 289 -0.06 -8.56 22.71
N ASP A 290 -0.67 -8.91 21.58
CA ASP A 290 -0.44 -10.18 20.89
C ASP A 290 0.72 -10.05 19.90
N VAL A 291 1.69 -10.97 19.98
CA VAL A 291 2.90 -10.97 19.14
C VAL A 291 2.75 -11.95 17.98
N LEU A 292 2.48 -11.42 16.80
CA LEU A 292 2.47 -12.18 15.56
C LEU A 292 3.91 -12.44 15.11
N ARG A 293 4.24 -13.71 14.88
CA ARG A 293 5.59 -14.16 14.48
C ARG A 293 5.56 -14.73 13.08
N PHE A 294 6.40 -14.19 12.19
CA PHE A 294 6.41 -14.60 10.79
C PHE A 294 7.79 -14.48 10.14
N ARG A 295 7.99 -15.19 9.03
CA ARG A 295 9.21 -15.14 8.23
C ARG A 295 8.99 -14.33 6.97
N SER A 296 9.92 -13.42 6.68
CA SER A 296 9.92 -12.62 5.45
C SER A 296 11.32 -12.59 4.83
N GLY A 297 11.45 -12.00 3.64
CA GLY A 297 12.76 -11.77 3.04
C GLY A 297 13.28 -10.36 3.38
N GLY A 298 14.58 -10.20 3.25
CA GLY A 298 15.28 -8.93 3.44
C GLY A 298 16.59 -8.90 2.71
N GLU A 299 17.29 -7.78 2.84
CA GLU A 299 18.63 -7.59 2.31
C GLU A 299 19.58 -7.21 3.43
N LYS A 300 20.74 -7.86 3.49
CA LYS A 300 21.85 -7.46 4.34
C LYS A 300 22.99 -6.95 3.46
N PRO A 301 23.11 -5.63 3.28
CA PRO A 301 24.26 -5.07 2.59
C PRO A 301 25.55 -5.30 3.38
N VAL A 302 26.65 -5.45 2.65
CA VAL A 302 28.01 -5.57 3.20
C VAL A 302 28.51 -4.17 3.56
N GLY A 303 29.04 -4.04 4.77
CA GLY A 303 29.65 -2.80 5.25
C GLY A 303 29.47 -2.57 6.75
N PRO A 304 30.39 -1.81 7.38
CA PRO A 304 30.44 -1.62 8.84
C PRO A 304 29.28 -0.80 9.43
N PHE A 305 28.43 -0.16 8.62
CA PHE A 305 27.30 0.64 9.10
C PHE A 305 25.99 0.39 8.33
N LYS A 306 25.98 -0.61 7.45
CA LYS A 306 24.78 -0.94 6.69
C LYS A 306 23.93 -1.91 7.50
N GLY A 307 22.81 -1.41 8.00
CA GLY A 307 21.82 -2.21 8.72
C GLY A 307 21.16 -3.27 7.83
N LEU A 308 20.45 -4.18 8.48
CA LEU A 308 19.53 -5.08 7.78
C LEU A 308 18.37 -4.26 7.20
N GLN A 309 18.02 -4.49 5.95
CA GLN A 309 16.86 -3.90 5.31
C GLN A 309 15.72 -4.91 5.26
N ASN A 310 14.58 -4.52 5.82
CA ASN A 310 13.32 -5.22 5.62
C ASN A 310 12.42 -4.38 4.72
N PHE A 311 11.62 -5.05 3.90
CA PHE A 311 10.74 -4.39 2.93
C PHE A 311 9.28 -4.41 3.39
N LEU A 312 9.09 -4.27 4.70
CA LEU A 312 7.81 -4.32 5.38
C LEU A 312 7.36 -2.91 5.75
N ALA A 313 6.11 -2.56 5.45
CA ALA A 313 5.49 -1.32 5.88
C ALA A 313 4.18 -1.61 6.60
N VAL A 314 3.95 -0.97 7.75
CA VAL A 314 2.71 -1.14 8.53
C VAL A 314 1.90 0.14 8.48
N PHE A 315 0.71 0.07 7.91
CA PHE A 315 -0.16 1.21 7.70
C PHE A 315 -1.25 1.30 8.76
N SER A 316 -1.45 2.53 9.24
CA SER A 316 -2.51 2.89 10.18
C SER A 316 -3.36 4.02 9.60
N VAL A 317 -4.63 4.09 10.02
CA VAL A 317 -5.52 5.20 9.65
C VAL A 317 -5.07 6.51 10.28
N PRO A 318 -5.49 7.69 9.76
CA PRO A 318 -5.30 8.96 10.43
C PRO A 318 -5.73 8.92 11.91
N ALA A 319 -5.02 9.62 12.79
CA ALA A 319 -5.23 9.58 14.24
C ALA A 319 -6.67 9.94 14.64
N VAL A 320 -7.28 10.88 13.92
CA VAL A 320 -8.70 11.29 14.10
C VAL A 320 -9.70 10.15 13.87
N PHE A 321 -9.29 9.05 13.26
CA PHE A 321 -10.11 7.86 13.00
C PHE A 321 -9.62 6.61 13.73
N ALA A 322 -8.58 6.70 14.57
CA ALA A 322 -7.96 5.54 15.22
C ALA A 322 -8.95 4.76 16.12
N GLU A 323 -9.88 5.45 16.77
CA GLU A 323 -10.91 4.80 17.61
C GLU A 323 -12.00 4.08 16.80
N GLN A 324 -12.07 4.31 15.48
CA GLN A 324 -13.11 3.72 14.62
C GLN A 324 -12.76 2.31 14.15
N THR A 325 -11.49 1.89 14.26
CA THR A 325 -11.01 0.61 13.77
C THR A 325 -9.69 0.21 14.42
N GLY A 326 -9.57 -1.06 14.82
CA GLY A 326 -8.31 -1.67 15.27
C GLY A 326 -7.57 -2.43 14.16
N VAL A 327 -7.91 -2.16 12.90
CA VAL A 327 -7.34 -2.86 11.75
C VAL A 327 -6.07 -2.14 11.29
N HIS A 328 -5.01 -2.91 11.11
CA HIS A 328 -3.76 -2.46 10.49
C HIS A 328 -3.51 -3.23 9.20
N PHE A 329 -2.62 -2.71 8.36
CA PHE A 329 -2.20 -3.40 7.15
C PHE A 329 -0.69 -3.53 7.11
N LEU A 330 -0.20 -4.69 6.73
CA LEU A 330 1.22 -4.93 6.51
C LEU A 330 1.44 -5.18 5.02
N ARG A 331 2.27 -4.36 4.38
CA ARG A 331 2.70 -4.55 2.99
C ARG A 331 4.12 -5.08 2.99
N TYR A 332 4.35 -6.11 2.21
CA TYR A 332 5.69 -6.60 1.90
C TYR A 332 5.95 -6.46 0.40
N ALA A 333 6.98 -5.70 0.03
CA ALA A 333 7.32 -5.41 -1.36
C ALA A 333 8.83 -5.47 -1.58
N PHE A 334 9.35 -6.65 -1.95
CA PHE A 334 10.78 -6.85 -2.16
C PHE A 334 11.24 -6.16 -3.47
N PRO A 335 12.40 -5.48 -3.51
CA PRO A 335 12.77 -4.56 -4.60
C PRO A 335 13.32 -5.25 -5.87
N THR A 336 13.21 -6.57 -5.99
CA THR A 336 13.73 -7.30 -7.15
C THR A 336 12.66 -8.18 -7.77
N ASN A 337 12.53 -8.11 -9.11
CA ASN A 337 11.69 -9.01 -9.91
C ASN A 337 12.28 -10.43 -10.03
N GLY A 338 13.52 -10.64 -9.55
CA GLY A 338 14.33 -11.82 -9.82
C GLY A 338 13.74 -13.13 -9.30
N GLU A 339 12.98 -13.07 -8.22
CA GLU A 339 12.06 -14.12 -7.79
C GLU A 339 10.93 -13.43 -7.05
N ASP A 340 9.70 -13.71 -7.45
CA ASP A 340 8.50 -13.28 -6.76
C ASP A 340 8.54 -13.88 -5.37
N SER A 341 9.09 -13.13 -4.39
CA SER A 341 9.11 -13.58 -3.01
C SER A 341 7.68 -13.94 -2.71
N SER A 342 7.39 -15.23 -2.49
CA SER A 342 6.01 -15.70 -2.30
C SER A 342 5.26 -14.99 -1.18
N ASN A 343 5.96 -14.18 -0.39
CA ASN A 343 5.48 -13.28 0.65
C ASN A 343 5.00 -11.90 0.14
N ASN A 344 5.25 -11.52 -1.12
CA ASN A 344 4.86 -10.23 -1.71
C ASN A 344 3.38 -9.93 -1.55
N GLY A 345 3.05 -8.66 -1.38
CA GLY A 345 1.68 -8.18 -1.37
C GLY A 345 1.23 -7.65 -0.02
N LEU A 346 -0.09 -7.69 0.19
CA LEU A 346 -0.77 -6.99 1.27
C LEU A 346 -1.42 -7.96 2.23
N TYR A 347 -1.27 -7.68 3.52
CA TYR A 347 -1.85 -8.43 4.62
C TYR A 347 -2.69 -7.50 5.49
N VAL A 348 -3.83 -7.99 5.95
CA VAL A 348 -4.62 -7.33 6.99
C VAL A 348 -4.24 -7.91 8.34
N ILE A 349 -4.04 -7.07 9.34
CA ILE A 349 -3.88 -7.46 10.74
C ILE A 349 -5.14 -7.02 11.48
N ARG A 350 -5.84 -7.97 12.09
CA ARG A 350 -7.15 -7.74 12.70
C ARG A 350 -7.39 -8.65 13.91
N ALA A 351 -8.37 -8.30 14.73
CA ALA A 351 -8.90 -9.21 15.74
C ALA A 351 -9.54 -10.44 15.09
N LEU A 352 -9.46 -11.58 15.77
CA LEU A 352 -10.09 -12.82 15.33
C LEU A 352 -11.62 -12.66 15.25
N PRO A 353 -12.27 -13.31 14.27
CA PRO A 353 -13.72 -13.40 14.24
C PRO A 353 -14.27 -14.03 15.53
N ALA A 354 -15.43 -13.55 15.98
CA ALA A 354 -16.13 -14.12 17.13
C ALA A 354 -16.32 -15.64 16.95
N GLY A 355 -16.01 -16.42 17.98
CA GLY A 355 -16.08 -17.89 17.95
C GLY A 355 -14.80 -18.59 17.50
N GLN A 356 -13.77 -17.87 17.04
CA GLN A 356 -12.45 -18.45 16.76
C GLN A 356 -11.41 -18.15 17.84
N ALA A 357 -11.73 -17.32 18.84
CA ALA A 357 -10.82 -16.99 19.94
C ALA A 357 -10.69 -18.15 20.96
N ALA A 358 -10.16 -19.29 20.54
CA ALA A 358 -9.67 -20.36 21.43
C ALA A 358 -8.75 -21.31 20.66
N GLY A 359 -7.58 -21.61 21.22
CA GLY A 359 -6.65 -22.63 20.73
C GLY A 359 -5.26 -22.12 20.36
N ALA A 360 -4.57 -21.46 21.29
CA ALA A 360 -3.11 -21.48 21.26
C ALA A 360 -2.68 -22.91 21.67
N ARG A 361 -2.05 -23.64 20.76
CA ARG A 361 -1.19 -24.78 21.10
C ARG A 361 0.24 -24.41 20.74
#